data_AF-A0A182C7D1-F1
#
_entry.id   AF-A0A182C7D1-F1
#
_cell.length_a   1.000
_cell.length_b   1.000
_cell.length_c   1.000
_cell.angle_alpha   90.00
_cell.angle_beta   90.00
_cell.angle_gamma   90.00
#
_symmetry.space_group_name_H-M   'P 1'
#
loop_
_entity.id
_entity.type
_entity.pdbx_description
1 polymer ?
#
loop_
_entity_poly.entity_id
_entity_poly.type
_entity_poly.pdbx_seq_one_letter_code
_entity_poly.pdbx_strand_id
1 'polypeptide(L)'
;MNETQFIPEVAEIILQHHERLDGSGYPYGLKGDEISIEARIIAVADVFDAMTSHRPYRPAFSYKETISEIKSKSGKLYDVAVVEALVDLLENGFILK
;
A
#
# COMPACT_ATOMS: atom_id res chain seq x y z
N MET A 1 -0.02 34.22 -1.18
CA MET A 1 -0.32 32.78 -1.11
C MET A 1 0.61 32.12 -2.12
N ASN A 2 1.54 31.27 -1.68
CA ASN A 2 2.36 30.54 -2.64
C ASN A 2 1.44 29.57 -3.37
N GLU A 3 1.41 29.64 -4.69
CA GLU A 3 0.74 28.64 -5.52
C GLU A 3 1.40 27.29 -5.26
N THR A 4 0.64 26.33 -4.74
CA THR A 4 1.10 24.96 -4.60
C THR A 4 1.40 24.43 -5.99
N GLN A 5 2.68 24.16 -6.28
CA GLN A 5 3.08 23.57 -7.55
C GLN A 5 2.47 22.17 -7.66
N PHE A 6 1.60 21.97 -8.65
CA PHE A 6 1.08 20.65 -8.97
C PHE A 6 2.22 19.78 -9.53
N ILE A 7 2.36 18.56 -9.00
CA ILE A 7 3.36 17.58 -9.44
C ILE A 7 2.57 16.45 -10.11
N PRO A 8 2.47 16.43 -11.46
CA PRO A 8 1.67 15.46 -12.20
C PRO A 8 1.99 14.00 -11.86
N GLU A 9 3.25 13.71 -11.58
CA GLU A 9 3.73 12.38 -11.22
C GLU A 9 3.10 11.89 -9.91
N VAL A 10 2.95 12.78 -8.92
CA VAL A 10 2.27 12.46 -7.65
C VAL A 10 0.79 12.18 -7.89
N ALA A 11 0.15 12.93 -8.79
CA ALA A 11 -1.26 12.69 -9.11
C ALA A 11 -1.48 11.29 -9.71
N GLU A 12 -0.58 10.84 -10.59
CA GLU A 12 -0.64 9.50 -11.18
C GLU A 12 -0.46 8.41 -10.12
N ILE A 13 0.52 8.57 -9.23
CA ILE A 13 0.74 7.66 -8.10
C ILE A 13 -0.52 7.53 -7.23
N ILE A 14 -1.17 8.65 -6.92
CA ILE A 14 -2.41 8.67 -6.14
C ILE A 14 -3.59 8.09 -6.93
N LEU A 15 -3.64 8.19 -8.25
CA LEU A 15 -4.68 7.51 -9.03
C LEU A 15 -4.48 5.98 -9.00
N GLN A 16 -3.23 5.52 -9.01
CA GLN A 16 -2.90 4.10 -9.09
C GLN A 16 -2.88 3.36 -7.74
N HIS A 17 -2.85 4.03 -6.58
CA HIS A 17 -2.67 3.32 -5.29
C HIS A 17 -3.81 2.36 -4.89
N HIS A 18 -4.95 2.41 -5.59
CA HIS A 18 -6.03 1.43 -5.45
C HIS A 18 -6.01 0.31 -6.51
N GLU A 19 -5.05 0.34 -7.44
CA GLU A 19 -4.77 -0.77 -8.34
C GLU A 19 -4.25 -2.00 -7.57
N ARG A 20 -4.43 -3.19 -8.15
CA ARG A 20 -4.03 -4.47 -7.56
C ARG A 20 -3.29 -5.28 -8.60
N LEU A 21 -2.28 -6.06 -8.20
CA LEU A 21 -1.42 -6.75 -9.18
C LEU A 21 -2.19 -7.67 -10.14
N ASP A 22 -3.31 -8.27 -9.71
CA ASP A 22 -4.17 -9.12 -10.53
C ASP A 22 -5.14 -8.35 -11.46
N GLY A 23 -5.16 -7.01 -11.39
CA GLY A 23 -6.04 -6.13 -12.17
C GLY A 23 -7.46 -6.03 -11.63
N SER A 24 -7.73 -6.51 -10.43
CA SER A 24 -9.02 -6.31 -9.75
C SER A 24 -9.20 -4.91 -9.16
N GLY A 25 -8.15 -4.09 -9.19
CA GLY A 25 -8.15 -2.73 -8.69
C GLY A 25 -8.78 -1.73 -9.66
N TYR A 26 -8.69 -0.45 -9.31
CA TYR A 26 -9.28 0.66 -10.04
C TYR A 26 -8.36 1.90 -9.94
N PRO A 27 -8.51 2.91 -10.82
CA PRO A 27 -9.57 3.12 -11.81
C PRO A 27 -9.36 2.46 -13.18
N TYR A 28 -8.14 2.03 -13.50
CA TYR A 28 -7.76 1.56 -14.84
C TYR A 28 -7.69 0.03 -14.95
N GLY A 29 -7.56 -0.69 -13.83
CA GLY A 29 -7.43 -2.15 -13.83
C GLY A 29 -6.05 -2.62 -14.27
N LEU A 30 -5.02 -1.86 -13.92
CA LEU A 30 -3.61 -2.14 -14.23
C LEU A 30 -3.14 -3.42 -13.56
N LYS A 31 -2.18 -4.12 -14.16
CA LYS A 31 -1.64 -5.40 -13.65
C LYS A 31 -0.13 -5.35 -13.47
N GLY A 32 0.35 -6.04 -12.43
CA GLY A 32 1.78 -6.25 -12.21
C GLY A 32 2.58 -4.94 -12.29
N ASP A 33 3.53 -4.91 -13.24
CA ASP A 33 4.46 -3.79 -13.45
C ASP A 33 3.86 -2.61 -14.25
N GLU A 34 2.60 -2.68 -14.67
CA GLU A 34 1.87 -1.50 -15.17
C GLU A 34 1.61 -0.49 -14.05
N ILE A 35 1.62 -0.95 -12.79
CA ILE A 35 1.46 -0.12 -11.59
C ILE A 35 2.83 0.40 -11.14
N SER A 36 2.94 1.72 -10.97
CA SER A 36 4.16 2.35 -10.44
C SER A 36 4.55 1.76 -9.08
N ILE A 37 5.86 1.66 -8.82
CA ILE A 37 6.34 1.11 -7.54
C ILE A 37 5.90 1.97 -6.35
N GLU A 38 5.85 3.29 -6.54
CA GLU A 38 5.36 4.24 -5.56
C GLU A 38 3.89 3.99 -5.21
N ALA A 39 3.05 3.72 -6.21
CA ALA A 39 1.65 3.36 -5.96
C ALA A 39 1.52 2.00 -5.26
N ARG A 40 2.34 1.01 -5.62
CA ARG A 40 2.39 -0.30 -4.92
C ARG A 40 2.80 -0.14 -3.45
N ILE A 41 3.76 0.75 -3.16
CA ILE A 41 4.17 1.10 -1.79
C ILE A 41 3.02 1.75 -1.02
N ILE A 42 2.38 2.78 -1.58
CA ILE A 42 1.26 3.48 -0.93
C ILE A 42 0.08 2.52 -0.72
N ALA A 43 -0.22 1.65 -1.68
CA ALA A 43 -1.31 0.69 -1.58
C ALA A 43 -1.17 -0.23 -0.35
N VAL A 44 0.04 -0.72 -0.08
CA VAL A 44 0.31 -1.57 1.09
C VAL A 44 0.29 -0.76 2.38
N ALA A 45 0.86 0.45 2.38
CA ALA A 45 0.86 1.34 3.55
C ALA A 45 -0.56 1.78 3.94
N ASP A 46 -1.40 2.15 2.97
CA ASP A 46 -2.79 2.55 3.16
C ASP A 46 -3.63 1.40 3.75
N VAL A 47 -3.47 0.18 3.22
CA VAL A 47 -4.17 -1.00 3.76
C VAL A 47 -3.72 -1.29 5.20
N PHE A 48 -2.42 -1.22 5.48
CA PHE A 48 -1.92 -1.43 6.85
C PHE A 48 -2.53 -0.42 7.82
N ASP A 49 -2.42 0.88 7.51
CA ASP A 49 -2.96 1.95 8.36
C ASP A 49 -4.48 1.83 8.52
N ALA A 50 -5.19 1.56 7.42
CA ALA A 50 -6.63 1.35 7.44
C ALA A 50 -7.05 0.19 8.34
N MET A 51 -6.25 -0.87 8.41
CA MET A 51 -6.48 -2.05 9.26
C MET A 51 -6.16 -1.80 10.73
N THR A 52 -5.08 -1.09 11.02
CA THR A 52 -4.62 -0.82 12.40
C THR A 52 -5.24 0.40 13.05
N SER A 53 -5.95 1.23 12.28
CA SER A 53 -6.68 2.39 12.79
C SER A 53 -8.04 2.01 13.36
N HIS A 54 -8.39 2.58 14.51
CA HIS A 54 -9.73 2.46 15.09
C HIS A 54 -10.72 3.26 14.25
N ARG A 55 -11.80 2.62 13.78
CA ARG A 55 -12.87 3.27 13.01
C ARG A 55 -14.20 3.16 13.77
N PRO A 56 -15.17 4.08 13.56
CA PRO A 56 -16.44 4.06 14.31
C PRO A 56 -17.19 2.73 14.29
N TYR A 57 -17.00 1.91 13.25
CA TYR A 57 -17.69 0.63 13.04
C TYR A 57 -16.78 -0.60 13.13
N ARG A 58 -15.48 -0.43 13.39
CA ARG A 58 -14.53 -1.55 13.46
C ARG A 58 -13.37 -1.21 14.40
N PRO A 59 -13.11 -2.04 15.43
CA PRO A 59 -11.90 -1.88 16.22
C PRO A 59 -10.66 -2.07 15.34
N ALA A 60 -9.55 -1.48 15.78
CA ALA A 60 -8.25 -1.69 15.18
C ALA A 60 -7.87 -3.18 15.24
N PHE A 61 -7.30 -3.70 14.16
CA PHE A 61 -6.70 -5.04 14.17
C PHE A 61 -5.32 -4.96 14.83
N SER A 62 -4.88 -6.05 15.45
CA SER A 62 -3.51 -6.15 15.93
C SER A 62 -2.54 -6.16 14.75
N TYR A 63 -1.29 -5.74 14.96
CA TYR A 63 -0.25 -5.79 13.93
C TYR A 63 -0.07 -7.21 13.38
N LYS A 64 -0.16 -8.22 14.23
CA LYS A 64 -0.03 -9.63 13.81
C LYS A 64 -1.15 -10.05 12.87
N GLU A 65 -2.40 -9.67 13.16
CA GLU A 65 -3.55 -9.95 12.29
C GLU A 65 -3.44 -9.21 10.96
N THR A 66 -3.08 -7.93 11.00
CA THR A 66 -2.88 -7.11 9.80
C THR A 66 -1.77 -7.68 8.90
N ILE A 67 -0.61 -8.04 9.47
CA ILE A 67 0.49 -8.66 8.73
C ILE A 67 0.04 -9.98 8.11
N SER A 68 -0.67 -10.83 8.86
CA SER A 68 -1.18 -12.11 8.34
C SER A 68 -2.11 -11.92 7.14
N GLU A 69 -3.03 -10.96 7.22
CA GLU A 69 -3.97 -10.64 6.14
C GLU A 69 -3.24 -10.13 4.90
N ILE A 70 -2.32 -9.18 5.06
CA ILE A 70 -1.54 -8.61 3.95
C ILE A 70 -0.66 -9.70 3.30
N LYS A 71 0.04 -10.52 4.09
CA LYS A 71 0.88 -11.62 3.57
C LYS A 71 0.05 -12.65 2.80
N SER A 72 -1.18 -12.96 3.23
CA SER A 72 -2.05 -13.90 2.53
C SER A 72 -2.44 -13.46 1.11
N LYS A 73 -2.32 -12.16 0.82
CA LYS A 73 -2.64 -11.52 -0.47
C LYS A 73 -1.40 -11.11 -1.27
N SER A 74 -0.20 -11.36 -0.73
CA SER A 74 1.07 -11.06 -1.39
C SER A 74 1.23 -11.83 -2.70
N GLY A 75 1.76 -11.17 -3.73
CA GLY A 75 1.91 -11.72 -5.09
C GLY A 75 0.62 -11.83 -5.89
N LYS A 76 -0.55 -11.61 -5.27
CA LYS A 76 -1.85 -11.56 -5.96
C LYS A 76 -2.42 -10.15 -6.02
N LEU A 77 -2.57 -9.51 -4.86
CA LEU A 77 -3.10 -8.15 -4.77
C LEU A 77 -2.01 -7.12 -4.52
N TYR A 78 -0.98 -7.53 -3.76
CA TYR A 78 0.10 -6.67 -3.30
C TYR A 78 1.45 -7.16 -3.79
N ASP A 79 2.37 -6.22 -4.00
CA ASP A 79 3.74 -6.51 -4.37
C ASP A 79 4.50 -7.26 -3.28
N VAL A 80 5.17 -8.35 -3.67
CA VAL A 80 5.90 -9.21 -2.74
C VAL A 80 7.01 -8.44 -2.04
N ALA A 81 7.80 -7.66 -2.78
CA ALA A 81 8.92 -6.92 -2.22
C ALA A 81 8.46 -5.81 -1.27
N VAL A 82 7.33 -5.16 -1.58
CA VAL A 82 6.74 -4.14 -0.71
C VAL A 82 6.18 -4.76 0.57
N VAL A 83 5.49 -5.90 0.48
CA VAL A 83 4.98 -6.60 1.67
C VAL A 83 6.13 -7.08 2.55
N GLU A 84 7.20 -7.62 1.97
CA GLU A 84 8.40 -8.02 2.70
C GLU A 84 9.08 -6.83 3.39
N ALA A 85 9.20 -5.69 2.70
CA ALA A 85 9.75 -4.48 3.29
C ALA A 85 8.91 -3.96 4.47
N LEU A 86 7.58 -4.01 4.38
CA LEU A 86 6.70 -3.66 5.50
C LEU A 86 6.93 -4.60 6.70
N VAL A 87 7.00 -5.91 6.46
CA VAL A 87 7.21 -6.90 7.54
C VAL A 87 8.56 -6.69 8.21
N ASP A 88 9.62 -6.52 7.42
CA ASP A 88 10.96 -6.28 7.92
C ASP A 88 11.01 -5.00 8.77
N LEU A 89 10.38 -3.92 8.30
CA LEU A 89 10.27 -2.66 9.05
C LEU A 89 9.59 -2.83 10.41
N LEU A 90 8.53 -3.63 10.48
CA LEU A 90 7.75 -3.83 11.70
C LEU A 90 8.43 -4.79 12.68
N GLU A 91 9.19 -5.76 12.20
CA GLU A 91 9.87 -6.77 13.02
C GLU A 91 11.25 -6.28 13.49
N ASN A 92 12.01 -5.64 12.60
CA ASN A 92 13.41 -5.27 12.82
C ASN A 92 13.64 -3.76 13.00
N GLY A 93 12.60 -2.95 12.80
CA GLY A 93 12.70 -1.49 12.83
C GLY A 93 13.23 -0.91 11.52
N PHE A 94 13.54 0.39 11.52
CA PHE A 94 14.03 1.09 10.34
C PHE A 94 15.56 1.15 10.33
N ILE A 95 16.18 0.54 9.31
CA ILE A 95 17.62 0.68 9.04
C ILE A 95 17.78 1.42 7.71
N LEU A 96 18.12 2.71 7.77
CA LEU A 96 18.71 3.40 6.62
C LEU A 96 20.13 2.85 6.44
N LYS A 97 20.35 2.11 5.35
CA LYS A 97 21.69 1.84 4.87
C LYS A 97 22.14 2.94 3.92
#